data_AF-A0A1B8QHX5-F1
#
_entry.id   AF-A0A1B8QHX5-F1
#
_cell.length_a   1.000
_cell.length_b   1.000
_cell.length_c   1.000
_cell.angle_alpha   90.00
_cell.angle_beta   90.00
_cell.angle_gamma   90.00
#
_symmetry.space_group_name_H-M   'P 1'
#
loop_
_entity.id
_entity.type
_entity.pdbx_description
1 polymer ?
#
loop_
_entity_poly.entity_id
_entity_poly.type
_entity_poly.pdbx_seq_one_letter_code
_entity_poly.pdbx_strand_id
1 'polypeptide(L)'
;MLAGWLCFCGVFMSSSYSFLLNGLTQDHKDFLYRYAQSELGSSSRTKAILALIDKAMCAEATQNQNDFSDKNLQDELRIQAIKNKKIYIEKHQQKIQNRNQQIQEAKLQKDHQLAQTLSRKKISVDKKRLQISLLIYDYEYLEKLANNSNSSIQYYTIALILEHLYSQKRLLGSEIEVLKKSNYELYKIGVNINQIAKANNAGDMVELPINQLYNQIQNHIKVVQDLLKYSTDIY
;
A
#
# COMPACT_ATOMS: atom_id res chain seq x y z
N MET A 1 24.74 -52.53 -27.14
CA MET A 1 23.73 -51.66 -27.77
C MET A 1 22.66 -51.40 -26.71
N LEU A 2 22.71 -50.26 -26.01
CA LEU A 2 21.92 -49.04 -26.28
C LEU A 2 20.42 -49.28 -26.00
N ALA A 3 19.90 -48.92 -24.83
CA ALA A 3 19.39 -47.59 -24.43
C ALA A 3 18.04 -47.23 -25.07
N GLY A 4 17.06 -46.82 -24.25
CA GLY A 4 15.82 -46.24 -24.74
C GLY A 4 14.68 -46.10 -23.71
N TRP A 5 14.80 -45.13 -22.80
CA TRP A 5 13.66 -44.47 -22.16
C TRP A 5 12.87 -43.63 -23.18
N LEU A 6 11.55 -43.51 -23.00
CA LEU A 6 10.60 -42.44 -23.42
C LEU A 6 9.17 -43.04 -23.41
N CYS A 7 8.07 -42.38 -23.10
CA CYS A 7 7.78 -41.13 -22.40
C CYS A 7 6.28 -41.15 -22.05
N PHE A 8 5.96 -40.50 -20.94
CA PHE A 8 4.66 -40.03 -20.48
C PHE A 8 3.75 -39.43 -21.57
N CYS A 9 2.42 -39.66 -21.46
CA CYS A 9 1.31 -38.71 -21.71
C CYS A 9 0.00 -39.52 -21.53
N GLY A 10 -0.89 -39.27 -20.57
CA GLY A 10 -1.37 -37.98 -20.12
C GLY A 10 -2.56 -37.54 -21.00
N VAL A 11 -3.70 -38.24 -20.93
CA VAL A 11 -4.96 -37.73 -21.47
C VAL A 11 -5.94 -37.59 -20.30
N PHE A 12 -5.87 -36.43 -19.64
CA PHE A 12 -7.01 -35.91 -18.89
C PHE A 12 -8.09 -35.56 -19.93
N MET A 13 -9.19 -36.30 -19.94
CA MET A 13 -10.41 -35.84 -20.61
C MET A 13 -10.89 -34.58 -19.91
N SER A 14 -10.61 -33.42 -20.50
CA SER A 14 -11.31 -32.18 -20.20
C SER A 14 -12.77 -32.37 -20.63
N SER A 15 -13.66 -32.56 -19.66
CA SER A 15 -15.10 -32.37 -19.87
C SER A 15 -15.33 -30.87 -20.04
N SER A 16 -15.23 -30.39 -21.27
CA SER A 16 -15.67 -29.06 -21.66
C SER A 16 -17.19 -29.01 -21.52
N TYR A 17 -17.69 -28.67 -20.32
CA TYR A 17 -19.09 -28.29 -20.15
C TYR A 17 -19.32 -26.99 -20.93
N SER A 18 -19.82 -27.11 -22.16
CA SER A 18 -20.35 -25.97 -22.89
C SER A 18 -21.64 -25.54 -22.20
N PHE A 19 -21.66 -24.33 -21.66
CA PHE A 19 -22.87 -23.71 -21.14
C PHE A 19 -23.80 -23.42 -22.32
N LEU A 20 -24.67 -24.37 -22.65
CA LEU A 20 -25.78 -24.15 -23.56
C LEU A 20 -26.81 -23.29 -22.82
N LEU A 21 -26.80 -21.99 -23.10
CA LEU A 21 -27.81 -21.07 -22.62
C LEU A 21 -29.14 -21.41 -23.31
N ASN A 22 -29.94 -22.25 -22.66
CA ASN A 22 -31.30 -22.53 -23.13
C ASN A 22 -32.09 -21.22 -23.05
N GLY A 23 -32.55 -20.72 -24.20
CA GLY A 23 -33.39 -19.53 -24.28
C GLY A 23 -34.72 -19.71 -23.57
N LEU A 24 -35.46 -18.61 -23.41
CA LEU A 24 -36.79 -18.64 -22.77
C LEU A 24 -37.74 -19.61 -23.51
N THR A 25 -38.34 -20.52 -22.76
CA THR A 25 -39.42 -21.39 -23.26
C THR A 25 -40.67 -20.58 -23.59
N GLN A 26 -41.60 -21.18 -24.32
CA GLN A 26 -42.84 -20.50 -24.70
C GLN A 26 -43.67 -20.12 -23.46
N ASP A 27 -43.74 -21.00 -22.47
CA ASP A 27 -44.44 -20.74 -21.20
C ASP A 27 -43.83 -19.55 -20.45
N HIS A 28 -42.50 -19.41 -20.46
CA HIS A 28 -41.83 -18.25 -19.86
C HIS A 28 -42.19 -16.96 -20.60
N LYS A 29 -42.28 -17.00 -21.93
CA LYS A 29 -42.66 -15.83 -22.74
C LYS A 29 -44.11 -15.42 -22.50
N ASP A 30 -45.00 -16.38 -22.29
CA ASP A 30 -46.42 -16.13 -22.04
C ASP A 30 -46.68 -15.68 -20.61
N PHE A 31 -45.89 -16.16 -19.65
CA PHE A 31 -45.86 -15.62 -18.29
C PHE A 31 -45.41 -14.15 -18.30
N LEU A 32 -44.27 -13.84 -18.93
CA LEU A 32 -43.73 -12.47 -18.98
C LEU A 32 -44.69 -11.49 -19.67
N TYR A 33 -45.39 -11.95 -20.70
CA TYR A 33 -46.39 -11.14 -21.38
C TYR A 33 -47.60 -10.82 -20.47
N ARG A 34 -48.14 -11.84 -19.79
CA ARG A 34 -49.25 -11.66 -18.83
C ARG A 34 -48.86 -10.75 -17.68
N TYR A 35 -47.67 -10.96 -17.11
CA TYR A 35 -47.12 -10.13 -16.04
C TYR A 35 -46.94 -8.66 -16.48
N ALA A 36 -46.42 -8.43 -17.69
CA ALA A 36 -46.27 -7.08 -18.23
C ALA A 36 -47.63 -6.38 -18.37
N GLN A 37 -48.67 -7.10 -18.82
CA GLN A 37 -49.99 -6.51 -19.02
C GLN A 37 -50.70 -6.22 -17.71
N SER A 38 -50.66 -7.14 -16.74
CA SER A 38 -51.37 -6.97 -15.47
C SER A 38 -50.69 -5.96 -14.54
N GLU A 39 -49.36 -6.02 -14.41
CA GLU A 39 -48.62 -5.23 -13.41
C GLU A 39 -48.06 -3.91 -13.97
N LEU A 40 -47.73 -3.87 -15.27
CA LEU A 40 -47.03 -2.73 -15.88
C LEU A 40 -47.83 -2.03 -16.98
N GLY A 41 -49.04 -2.52 -17.29
CA GLY A 41 -49.89 -2.01 -18.38
C GLY A 41 -49.22 -2.08 -19.75
N SER A 42 -48.27 -3.00 -19.96
CA SER A 42 -47.43 -3.08 -21.16
C SER A 42 -47.45 -4.49 -21.75
N SER A 43 -47.28 -4.63 -23.06
CA SER A 43 -47.11 -5.94 -23.71
C SER A 43 -45.64 -6.37 -23.83
N SER A 44 -44.70 -5.54 -23.35
CA SER A 44 -43.27 -5.77 -23.51
C SER A 44 -42.73 -6.78 -22.51
N ARG A 45 -42.33 -7.95 -23.02
CA ARG A 45 -41.69 -9.02 -22.22
C ARG A 45 -40.37 -8.56 -21.61
N THR A 46 -39.58 -7.77 -22.34
CA THR A 46 -38.31 -7.21 -21.82
C THR A 46 -38.57 -6.30 -20.61
N LYS A 47 -39.66 -5.51 -20.65
CA LYS A 47 -40.05 -4.65 -19.55
C LYS A 47 -40.48 -5.46 -18.31
N ALA A 48 -41.17 -6.58 -18.51
CA ALA A 48 -41.46 -7.51 -17.43
C ALA A 48 -40.20 -8.16 -16.84
N ILE A 49 -39.24 -8.56 -17.67
CA ILE A 49 -37.96 -9.12 -17.20
C ILE A 49 -37.23 -8.10 -16.33
N LEU A 50 -37.09 -6.86 -16.80
CA LEU A 50 -36.42 -5.80 -16.04
C LEU A 50 -37.13 -5.54 -14.71
N ALA A 51 -38.46 -5.43 -14.71
CA ALA A 51 -39.22 -5.21 -13.48
C ALA A 51 -39.12 -6.38 -12.48
N LEU A 52 -39.05 -7.62 -12.97
CA LEU A 52 -38.86 -8.79 -12.13
C LEU A 52 -37.44 -8.87 -11.56
N ILE A 53 -36.43 -8.50 -12.37
CA ILE A 53 -35.05 -8.36 -11.91
C ILE A 53 -34.99 -7.28 -10.84
N ASP A 54 -35.54 -6.09 -11.08
CA ASP A 54 -35.55 -5.01 -10.10
C ASP A 54 -36.27 -5.41 -8.80
N LYS A 55 -37.39 -6.13 -8.91
CA LYS A 55 -38.12 -6.66 -7.75
C LYS A 55 -37.32 -7.69 -6.97
N ALA A 56 -36.62 -8.60 -7.67
CA ALA A 56 -35.74 -9.59 -7.05
C ALA A 56 -34.52 -8.93 -6.41
N MET A 57 -33.90 -7.95 -7.08
CA MET A 57 -32.77 -7.17 -6.57
C MET A 57 -33.16 -6.34 -5.35
N CYS A 58 -34.35 -5.75 -5.31
CA CYS A 58 -34.88 -5.06 -4.14
C CYS A 58 -35.19 -6.03 -2.99
N ALA A 59 -35.71 -7.23 -3.28
CA ALA A 59 -35.95 -8.25 -2.27
C ALA A 59 -34.64 -8.79 -1.67
N GLU A 60 -33.61 -9.00 -2.49
CA GLU A 60 -32.25 -9.33 -2.05
C GLU A 60 -31.61 -8.17 -1.27
N ALA A 61 -31.83 -6.92 -1.67
CA ALA A 61 -31.39 -5.76 -0.90
C ALA A 61 -32.06 -5.71 0.48
N THR A 62 -33.35 -6.04 0.57
CA THR A 62 -34.09 -6.04 1.84
C THR A 62 -33.66 -7.19 2.76
N GLN A 63 -33.23 -8.33 2.22
CA GLN A 63 -32.63 -9.42 3.01
C GLN A 63 -31.17 -9.16 3.43
N ASN A 64 -30.46 -8.28 2.71
CA ASN A 64 -29.10 -7.81 3.06
C ASN A 64 -29.09 -6.49 3.84
N GLN A 65 -30.26 -5.97 4.25
CA GLN A 65 -30.44 -4.67 4.91
C GLN A 65 -30.50 -4.76 6.44
N ASN A 66 -29.52 -5.44 7.05
CA ASN A 66 -29.15 -5.20 8.45
C ASN A 66 -27.83 -4.42 8.61
N ASP A 67 -27.17 -3.98 7.52
CA ASP A 67 -25.76 -3.51 7.57
C ASP A 67 -25.43 -2.23 6.74
N PHE A 68 -26.42 -1.38 6.42
CA PHE A 68 -26.18 -0.23 5.52
C PHE A 68 -25.94 1.13 6.22
N SER A 69 -26.21 1.27 7.52
CA SER A 69 -25.89 2.50 8.27
C SER A 69 -24.44 2.57 8.75
N ASP A 70 -23.79 1.42 8.97
CA ASP A 70 -22.48 1.35 9.61
C ASP A 70 -21.29 1.63 8.67
N LYS A 71 -21.42 1.29 7.38
CA LYS A 71 -20.35 1.53 6.38
C LYS A 71 -20.10 3.01 6.12
N ASN A 72 -21.16 3.82 6.01
CA ASN A 72 -21.02 5.27 5.79
C ASN A 72 -20.35 5.98 6.98
N LEU A 73 -20.66 5.57 8.22
CA LEU A 73 -20.05 6.17 9.41
C LEU A 73 -18.58 5.77 9.56
N GLN A 74 -18.24 4.51 9.27
CA GLN A 74 -16.85 4.04 9.27
C GLN A 74 -15.99 4.79 8.24
N ASP A 75 -16.55 5.06 7.06
CA ASP A 75 -15.86 5.81 6.00
C ASP A 75 -15.64 7.29 6.40
N GLU A 76 -16.63 7.95 7.02
CA GLU A 76 -16.48 9.31 7.52
C GLU A 76 -15.41 9.43 8.63
N LEU A 77 -15.42 8.52 9.60
CA LEU A 77 -14.42 8.49 10.68
C LEU A 77 -13.01 8.31 10.14
N ARG A 78 -12.87 7.42 9.15
CA ARG A 78 -11.59 7.16 8.48
C ARG A 78 -11.10 8.36 7.69
N ILE A 79 -11.97 9.00 6.89
CA ILE A 79 -11.64 10.23 6.14
C ILE A 79 -11.16 11.32 7.10
N GLN A 80 -11.88 11.51 8.21
CA GLN A 80 -11.52 12.50 9.23
C GLN A 80 -10.17 12.16 9.90
N ALA A 81 -9.90 10.89 10.19
CA ALA A 81 -8.61 10.45 10.74
C ALA A 81 -7.45 10.73 9.77
N ILE A 82 -7.63 10.49 8.47
CA ILE A 82 -6.63 10.79 7.43
C ILE A 82 -6.37 12.29 7.35
N LYS A 83 -7.43 13.12 7.38
CA LYS A 83 -7.31 14.58 7.39
C LYS A 83 -6.53 15.08 8.61
N ASN A 84 -6.86 14.59 9.80
CA ASN A 84 -6.17 14.95 11.04
C ASN A 84 -4.68 14.57 11.00
N LYS A 85 -4.37 13.38 10.49
CA LYS A 85 -2.97 12.91 10.28
C LYS A 85 -2.21 13.87 9.36
N LYS A 86 -2.81 14.28 8.24
CA LYS A 86 -2.19 15.23 7.29
C LYS A 86 -1.90 16.58 7.94
N ILE A 87 -2.88 17.15 8.65
CA ILE A 87 -2.73 18.43 9.37
C ILE A 87 -1.60 18.34 10.41
N TYR A 88 -1.51 17.23 11.14
CA TYR A 88 -0.44 17.03 12.12
C TYR A 88 0.95 16.99 11.46
N ILE A 89 1.07 16.24 10.36
CA ILE A 89 2.33 16.14 9.59
C ILE A 89 2.76 17.52 9.09
N GLU A 90 1.84 18.29 8.52
CA GLU A 90 2.11 19.63 8.00
C GLU A 90 2.58 20.59 9.10
N LYS A 91 1.88 20.63 10.24
CA LYS A 91 2.30 21.41 11.41
C LYS A 91 3.69 21.01 11.90
N HIS A 92 4.01 19.72 11.89
CA HIS A 92 5.32 19.21 12.29
C HIS A 92 6.41 19.60 11.28
N GLN A 93 6.12 19.57 9.98
CA GLN A 93 7.04 20.01 8.92
C GLN A 93 7.34 21.51 9.03
N GLN A 94 6.32 22.34 9.27
CA GLN A 94 6.50 23.78 9.52
C GLN A 94 7.41 24.03 10.72
N LYS A 95 7.25 23.30 11.83
CA LYS A 95 8.16 23.41 12.99
C LYS A 95 9.61 23.09 12.63
N ILE A 96 9.85 22.08 11.79
CA ILE A 96 11.19 21.74 11.31
C ILE A 96 11.76 22.88 10.44
N GLN A 97 10.97 23.39 9.50
CA GLN A 97 11.37 24.48 8.61
C GLN A 97 11.74 25.74 9.37
N ASN A 98 10.88 26.19 10.29
CA ASN A 98 11.12 27.37 11.11
C ASN A 98 12.40 27.22 11.94
N ARG A 99 12.63 26.05 12.54
CA ARG A 99 13.88 25.78 13.29
C ARG A 99 15.11 25.85 12.37
N ASN A 100 15.02 25.29 11.17
CA ASN A 100 16.14 25.33 10.22
C ASN A 100 16.45 26.76 9.76
N GLN A 101 15.42 27.59 9.55
CA GLN A 101 15.57 29.03 9.28
C GLN A 101 16.27 29.73 10.44
N GLN A 102 15.82 29.53 11.67
CA GLN A 102 16.46 30.10 12.87
C GLN A 102 17.93 29.68 13.01
N ILE A 103 18.26 28.43 12.69
CA ILE A 103 19.66 27.97 12.68
C ILE A 103 20.48 28.71 11.61
N GLN A 104 19.90 28.93 10.43
CA GLN A 104 20.58 29.63 9.34
C GLN A 104 20.79 31.12 9.67
N GLU A 105 19.78 31.79 10.23
CA GLU A 105 19.87 33.17 10.71
C GLU A 105 20.92 33.32 11.80
N ALA A 106 20.94 32.43 12.80
CA ALA A 106 21.96 32.43 13.85
C ALA A 106 23.38 32.24 13.28
N LYS A 107 23.55 31.42 12.24
CA LYS A 107 24.83 31.26 11.53
C LYS A 107 25.24 32.54 10.79
N LEU A 108 24.30 33.21 10.12
CA LEU A 108 24.56 34.48 9.42
C LEU A 108 24.95 35.60 10.40
N GLN A 109 24.33 35.62 11.57
CA GLN A 109 24.62 36.55 12.67
C GLN A 109 25.90 36.19 13.45
N LYS A 110 26.60 35.11 13.07
CA LYS A 110 27.77 34.54 13.77
C LYS A 110 27.51 34.19 15.24
N ASP A 111 26.25 33.97 15.61
CA ASP A 111 25.89 33.44 16.92
C ASP A 111 26.01 31.91 16.92
N HIS A 112 27.24 31.45 17.16
CA HIS A 112 27.58 30.04 17.19
C HIS A 112 26.94 29.28 18.36
N GLN A 113 26.65 29.95 19.47
CA GLN A 113 26.05 29.32 20.67
C GLN A 113 24.57 29.03 20.45
N LEU A 114 23.83 29.99 19.89
CA LEU A 114 22.42 29.82 19.56
C LEU A 114 22.22 28.76 18.48
N ALA A 115 23.03 28.80 17.43
CA ALA A 115 22.98 27.81 16.35
C ALA A 115 23.22 26.37 16.87
N GLN A 116 24.17 26.18 17.80
CA GLN A 116 24.45 24.88 18.40
C GLN A 116 23.30 24.39 19.28
N THR A 117 22.70 25.28 20.07
CA THR A 117 21.58 24.97 20.97
C THR A 117 20.35 24.53 20.18
N LEU A 118 19.98 25.26 19.13
CA LEU A 118 18.86 24.93 18.24
C LEU A 118 19.10 23.62 17.47
N SER A 119 20.35 23.36 17.07
CA SER A 119 20.73 22.12 16.37
C SER A 119 20.57 20.88 17.25
N ARG A 120 20.92 20.98 18.53
CA ARG A 120 20.80 19.89 19.51
C ARG A 120 19.37 19.63 19.95
N LYS A 121 18.50 20.65 19.95
CA LYS A 121 17.10 20.50 20.34
C LYS A 121 16.34 19.61 19.35
N LYS A 122 15.97 18.42 19.81
CA LYS A 122 15.21 17.44 19.02
C LYS A 122 13.74 17.85 18.96
N ILE A 123 13.18 17.92 17.75
CA ILE A 123 11.73 18.02 17.56
C ILE A 123 11.17 16.60 17.70
N SER A 124 10.43 16.35 18.77
CA SER A 124 9.77 15.07 19.02
C SER A 124 8.32 15.08 18.54
N VAL A 125 7.86 13.89 18.18
CA VAL A 125 6.45 13.61 17.91
C VAL A 125 5.81 13.14 19.22
N ASP A 126 4.67 13.73 19.58
CA ASP A 126 3.90 13.35 20.75
C ASP A 126 3.23 11.99 20.51
N LYS A 127 3.34 11.08 21.50
CA LYS A 127 2.82 9.71 21.40
C LYS A 127 2.02 9.36 22.64
N LYS A 128 0.94 8.58 22.46
CA LYS A 128 0.21 7.94 23.55
C LYS A 128 0.53 6.46 23.58
N ARG A 129 0.70 5.89 24.78
CA ARG A 129 0.97 4.47 24.98
C ARG A 129 -0.35 3.70 25.04
N LEU A 130 -0.47 2.65 24.24
CA LEU A 130 -1.54 1.66 24.29
C LEU A 130 -0.99 0.37 24.93
N GLN A 131 -1.75 -0.23 25.85
CA GLN A 131 -1.44 -1.53 26.46
C GLN A 131 -2.52 -2.53 26.03
N ILE A 132 -2.11 -3.75 25.64
CA ILE A 132 -2.98 -4.79 25.10
C ILE A 132 -2.60 -6.11 25.75
N SER A 133 -3.60 -6.92 26.11
CA SER A 133 -3.42 -8.29 26.59
C SER A 133 -3.90 -9.25 25.50
N LEU A 134 -3.09 -10.24 25.16
CA LEU A 134 -3.40 -11.27 24.17
C LEU A 134 -3.38 -12.65 24.83
N LEU A 135 -4.10 -13.60 24.24
CA LEU A 135 -3.96 -15.00 24.60
C LEU A 135 -2.56 -15.49 24.24
N ILE A 136 -2.02 -16.42 25.02
CA ILE A 136 -0.63 -16.87 24.89
C ILE A 136 -0.36 -17.42 23.49
N TYR A 137 -1.27 -18.23 22.95
CA TYR A 137 -1.09 -18.82 21.62
C TYR A 137 -1.10 -17.77 20.50
N ASP A 138 -1.89 -16.70 20.63
CA ASP A 138 -1.90 -15.59 19.67
C ASP A 138 -0.63 -14.76 19.77
N TYR A 139 -0.15 -14.52 21.00
CA TYR A 139 1.10 -13.82 21.25
C TYR A 139 2.29 -14.55 20.62
N GLU A 140 2.42 -15.84 20.88
CA GLU A 140 3.50 -16.67 20.33
C GLU A 140 3.47 -16.74 18.81
N TYR A 141 2.27 -16.83 18.22
CA TYR A 141 2.13 -16.80 16.78
C TYR A 141 2.53 -15.45 16.19
N LEU A 142 2.09 -14.35 16.80
CA LEU A 142 2.45 -12.99 16.39
C LEU A 142 3.95 -12.71 16.55
N GLU A 143 4.58 -13.23 17.59
CA GLU A 143 6.04 -13.17 17.78
C GLU A 143 6.79 -13.88 16.65
N LYS A 144 6.35 -15.08 16.24
CA LYS A 144 6.92 -15.79 15.10
C LYS A 144 6.80 -14.98 13.80
N LEU A 145 5.64 -14.39 13.53
CA LEU A 145 5.43 -13.53 12.37
C LEU A 145 6.35 -12.29 12.39
N ALA A 146 6.50 -11.66 13.55
CA ALA A 146 7.38 -10.52 13.71
C ALA A 146 8.84 -10.91 13.45
N ASN A 147 9.30 -12.01 14.03
CA ASN A 147 10.66 -12.53 13.83
C ASN A 147 10.96 -12.88 12.37
N ASN A 148 10.02 -13.53 11.67
CA ASN A 148 10.15 -13.86 10.25
C ASN A 148 10.33 -12.61 9.36
N SER A 149 9.85 -11.46 9.81
CA SER A 149 9.98 -10.18 9.11
C SER A 149 11.13 -9.30 9.63
N ASN A 150 12.01 -9.84 10.49
CA ASN A 150 13.05 -9.11 11.22
C ASN A 150 12.52 -7.88 11.98
N SER A 151 11.28 -7.94 12.47
CA SER A 151 10.60 -6.84 13.16
C SER A 151 10.45 -7.15 14.65
N SER A 152 10.43 -6.12 15.50
CA SER A 152 9.98 -6.31 16.88
C SER A 152 8.47 -6.58 16.90
N ILE A 153 8.02 -7.37 17.87
CA ILE A 153 6.60 -7.69 18.05
C ILE A 153 5.73 -6.41 18.14
N GLN A 154 6.24 -5.39 18.83
CA GLN A 154 5.59 -4.09 18.95
C GLN A 154 5.49 -3.37 17.60
N TYR A 155 6.57 -3.36 16.82
CA TYR A 155 6.56 -2.71 15.51
C TYR A 155 5.60 -3.41 14.56
N TYR A 156 5.64 -4.75 14.53
CA TYR A 156 4.78 -5.57 13.70
C TYR A 156 3.29 -5.35 14.04
N THR A 157 2.94 -5.36 15.33
CA THR A 157 1.58 -5.06 15.80
C THR A 157 1.12 -3.68 15.38
N ILE A 158 1.98 -2.66 15.50
CA ILE A 158 1.67 -1.30 15.05
C ILE A 158 1.47 -1.26 13.53
N ALA A 159 2.27 -2.00 12.76
CA ALA A 159 2.11 -2.07 11.31
C ALA A 159 0.74 -2.64 10.92
N LEU A 160 0.31 -3.74 11.56
CA LEU A 160 -1.02 -4.34 11.35
C LEU A 160 -2.16 -3.38 11.71
N ILE A 161 -2.07 -2.72 12.87
CA ILE A 161 -3.08 -1.74 13.30
C ILE A 161 -3.17 -0.60 12.28
N LEU A 162 -2.03 -0.08 11.80
CA LEU A 162 -2.04 1.03 10.85
C LEU A 162 -2.48 0.62 9.45
N GLU A 163 -2.18 -0.60 9.03
CA GLU A 163 -2.70 -1.18 7.81
C GLU A 163 -4.23 -1.29 7.89
N HIS A 164 -4.77 -1.79 9.00
CA HIS A 164 -6.21 -1.85 9.21
C HIS A 164 -6.86 -0.44 9.22
N LEU A 165 -6.28 0.51 9.97
CA LEU A 165 -6.84 1.85 10.13
C LEU A 165 -6.76 2.73 8.86
N TYR A 166 -5.72 2.55 8.05
CA TYR A 166 -5.45 3.46 6.93
C TYR A 166 -5.37 2.77 5.56
N SER A 167 -5.46 1.44 5.49
CA SER A 167 -5.08 0.62 4.31
C SER A 167 -3.71 1.00 3.77
N GLN A 168 -2.79 1.34 4.67
CA GLN A 168 -1.42 1.68 4.35
C GLN A 168 -0.52 0.61 4.93
N LYS A 169 -0.07 -0.30 4.08
CA LYS A 169 0.98 -1.25 4.43
C LYS A 169 2.27 -0.51 4.78
N ARG A 170 3.00 -1.04 5.74
CA ARG A 170 4.29 -0.49 6.19
C ARG A 170 5.40 -1.47 5.90
N LEU A 171 6.56 -0.91 5.52
CA LEU A 171 7.78 -1.68 5.39
C LEU A 171 8.11 -2.38 6.71
N LEU A 172 8.38 -3.67 6.66
CA LEU A 172 8.81 -4.47 7.80
C LEU A 172 10.34 -4.41 7.95
N GLY A 173 10.88 -5.03 9.01
CA GLY A 173 12.29 -4.95 9.36
C GLY A 173 13.25 -5.35 8.24
N SER A 174 12.98 -6.47 7.57
CA SER A 174 13.78 -6.94 6.43
C SER A 174 13.81 -5.93 5.27
N GLU A 175 12.66 -5.37 4.92
CA GLU A 175 12.52 -4.37 3.86
C GLU A 175 13.22 -3.05 4.22
N ILE A 176 13.10 -2.63 5.48
CA ILE A 176 13.80 -1.47 6.04
C ILE A 176 15.31 -1.67 5.96
N GLU A 177 15.83 -2.87 6.22
CA GLU A 177 17.26 -3.16 6.12
C GLU A 177 17.77 -3.10 4.69
N VAL A 178 17.02 -3.63 3.73
CA VAL A 178 17.35 -3.52 2.30
C VAL A 178 17.40 -2.04 1.89
N LEU A 179 16.41 -1.25 2.29
CA LEU A 179 16.37 0.18 2.00
C LEU A 179 17.55 0.93 2.65
N LYS A 180 17.88 0.61 3.91
CA LYS A 180 19.05 1.18 4.61
C LYS A 180 20.35 0.89 3.87
N LYS A 181 20.58 -0.36 3.46
CA LYS A 181 21.77 -0.75 2.69
C LYS A 181 21.84 0.04 1.38
N SER A 182 20.73 0.10 0.65
CA SER A 182 20.64 0.83 -0.62
C SER A 182 20.92 2.33 -0.46
N ASN A 183 20.38 2.97 0.58
CA ASN A 183 20.63 4.38 0.90
C ASN A 183 22.10 4.64 1.31
N TYR A 184 22.71 3.70 2.02
CA TYR A 184 24.11 3.83 2.43
C TYR A 184 25.06 3.78 1.21
N GLU A 185 24.77 2.94 0.22
CA GLU A 185 25.51 2.92 -1.04
C GLU A 185 25.36 4.22 -1.82
N LEU A 186 24.15 4.80 -1.90
CA LEU A 186 23.96 6.13 -2.48
C LEU A 186 24.77 7.22 -1.77
N TYR A 187 24.85 7.16 -0.44
CA TYR A 187 25.65 8.11 0.32
C TYR A 187 27.13 8.02 -0.05
N LYS A 188 27.70 6.81 -0.14
CA LYS A 188 29.10 6.61 -0.57
C LYS A 188 29.35 7.18 -1.96
N ILE A 189 28.42 6.95 -2.89
CA ILE A 189 28.48 7.51 -4.23
C ILE A 189 28.55 9.04 -4.17
N GLY A 190 27.68 9.67 -3.38
CA GLY A 190 27.70 11.12 -3.17
C GLY A 190 29.03 11.64 -2.60
N VAL A 191 29.63 10.91 -1.64
CA VAL A 191 30.96 11.24 -1.10
C VAL A 191 32.04 11.18 -2.18
N ASN A 192 32.05 10.12 -2.99
CA ASN A 192 33.02 9.96 -4.09
C ASN A 192 32.88 11.07 -5.14
N ILE A 193 31.65 11.43 -5.53
CA ILE A 193 31.40 12.54 -6.46
C ILE A 193 31.93 13.86 -5.89
N ASN A 194 31.68 14.12 -4.60
CA ASN A 194 32.16 15.33 -3.95
C ASN A 194 33.70 15.39 -3.87
N GLN A 195 34.36 14.23 -3.72
CA GLN A 195 35.83 14.15 -3.75
C GLN A 195 36.37 14.44 -5.16
N ILE A 196 35.78 13.85 -6.21
CA ILE A 196 36.15 14.13 -7.61
C ILE A 196 35.96 15.61 -7.92
N ALA A 197 34.83 16.20 -7.50
CA ALA A 197 34.59 17.63 -7.69
C ALA A 197 35.63 18.50 -7.00
N LYS A 198 36.06 18.16 -5.78
CA LYS A 198 37.12 18.88 -5.07
C LYS A 198 38.48 18.74 -5.75
N ALA A 199 38.84 17.54 -6.22
CA ALA A 199 40.08 17.30 -6.94
C ALA A 199 40.12 18.11 -8.25
N ASN A 200 39.02 18.08 -9.01
CA ASN A 200 38.87 18.87 -10.24
C ASN A 200 38.93 20.38 -9.97
N ASN A 201 38.30 20.85 -8.90
CA ASN A 201 38.41 22.25 -8.49
C ASN A 201 39.82 22.64 -8.01
N ALA A 202 40.62 21.69 -7.54
CA ALA A 202 42.02 21.89 -7.16
C ALA A 202 42.99 21.80 -8.36
N GLY A 203 42.49 21.47 -9.55
CA GLY A 203 43.28 21.37 -10.78
C GLY A 203 43.70 19.94 -11.16
N ASP A 204 43.35 18.94 -10.35
CA ASP A 204 43.56 17.53 -10.71
C ASP A 204 42.54 17.13 -11.79
N MET A 205 42.96 16.50 -12.89
CA MET A 205 42.01 16.02 -13.91
C MET A 205 41.51 14.62 -13.57
N VAL A 206 40.58 14.52 -12.62
CA VAL A 206 39.93 13.26 -12.26
C VAL A 206 38.64 13.09 -13.07
N GLU A 207 38.60 12.05 -13.88
CA GLU A 207 37.42 11.72 -14.70
C GLU A 207 36.30 11.15 -13.82
N LEU A 208 35.08 11.65 -14.00
CA LEU A 208 33.90 11.15 -13.32
C LEU A 208 33.26 10.04 -14.17
N PRO A 209 33.15 8.79 -13.70
CA PRO A 209 32.60 7.70 -14.50
C PRO A 209 31.06 7.78 -14.56
N ILE A 210 30.54 8.66 -15.43
CA ILE A 210 29.11 8.99 -15.56
C ILE A 210 28.25 7.73 -15.74
N ASN A 211 28.70 6.78 -16.57
CA ASN A 211 27.96 5.55 -16.85
C ASN A 211 27.84 4.63 -15.63
N GLN A 212 28.90 4.53 -14.82
CA GLN A 212 28.87 3.73 -13.59
C GLN A 212 27.95 4.37 -12.56
N LEU A 213 28.00 5.70 -12.44
CA LEU A 213 27.11 6.46 -11.56
C LEU A 213 25.64 6.26 -11.96
N TYR A 214 25.32 6.42 -13.24
CA TYR A 214 23.97 6.20 -13.75
C TYR A 214 23.47 4.79 -13.41
N ASN A 215 24.26 3.76 -13.67
CA ASN A 215 23.89 2.37 -13.37
C ASN A 215 23.64 2.14 -11.87
N GLN A 216 24.46 2.72 -11.00
CA GLN A 216 24.26 2.60 -9.56
C GLN A 216 22.98 3.31 -9.08
N ILE A 217 22.66 4.48 -9.64
CA ILE A 217 21.40 5.17 -9.36
C ILE A 217 20.21 4.36 -9.85
N GLN A 218 20.26 3.81 -11.07
CA GLN A 218 19.21 2.96 -11.61
C GLN A 218 18.99 1.70 -10.76
N ASN A 219 20.08 1.07 -10.30
CA ASN A 219 20.00 -0.07 -9.39
C ASN A 219 19.31 0.32 -8.06
N HIS A 220 19.63 1.48 -7.50
CA HIS A 220 18.95 1.97 -6.30
C HIS A 220 17.45 2.16 -6.54
N ILE A 221 17.07 2.84 -7.63
CA ILE A 221 15.66 3.07 -8.00
C ILE A 221 14.92 1.75 -8.13
N LYS A 222 15.52 0.76 -8.80
CA LYS A 222 14.94 -0.56 -8.96
C LYS A 222 14.70 -1.25 -7.61
N VAL A 223 15.70 -1.26 -6.72
CA VAL A 223 15.56 -1.83 -5.37
C VAL A 223 14.42 -1.18 -4.60
N VAL A 224 14.29 0.16 -4.66
CA VAL A 224 13.19 0.88 -4.01
C VAL A 224 11.85 0.53 -4.65
N GLN A 225 11.77 0.48 -5.97
CA GLN A 225 10.54 0.13 -6.68
C GLN A 225 10.08 -1.29 -6.34
N ASP A 226 10.99 -2.26 -6.34
CA ASP A 226 10.67 -3.65 -6.00
C ASP A 226 10.16 -3.73 -4.57
N LEU A 227 10.84 -3.08 -3.60
CA LEU A 227 10.36 -3.00 -2.22
C LEU A 227 8.96 -2.37 -2.11
N LEU A 228 8.70 -1.29 -2.82
CA LEU A 228 7.38 -0.64 -2.79
C LEU A 228 6.30 -1.54 -3.41
N LYS A 229 6.58 -2.24 -4.52
CA LYS A 229 5.62 -3.17 -5.14
C LYS A 229 5.25 -4.31 -4.20
N TYR A 230 6.24 -4.97 -3.59
CA TYR A 230 6.00 -6.08 -2.66
C TYR A 230 5.29 -5.62 -1.38
N SER A 231 5.61 -4.43 -0.89
CA SER A 231 5.10 -3.95 0.39
C SER A 231 3.76 -3.24 0.29
N THR A 232 3.32 -2.72 -0.87
CA THR A 232 2.14 -1.83 -0.92
C THR A 232 1.00 -2.28 -1.84
N ASP A 233 1.16 -3.32 -2.67
CA ASP A 233 0.18 -3.68 -3.72
C ASP A 233 -0.30 -2.44 -4.52
N ILE A 234 0.57 -1.45 -4.72
CA ILE A 234 0.25 -0.30 -5.59
C ILE A 234 0.48 -0.74 -7.04
N TYR A 235 -0.61 -1.15 -7.68
CA TYR A 235 -0.85 -1.09 -9.12
C TYR A 235 -2.29 -0.65 -9.38
#